data_AF-A0A269XDW5-F1
#
_entry.id   AF-A0A269XDW5-F1
#
_cell.length_a   1.000
_cell.length_b   1.000
_cell.length_c   1.000
_cell.angle_alpha   90.00
_cell.angle_beta   90.00
_cell.angle_gamma   90.00
#
_symmetry.space_group_name_H-M   'P 1'
#
loop_
_entity.id
_entity.type
_entity.pdbx_description
1 polymer ?
#
loop_
_entity_poly.entity_id
_entity_poly.type
_entity_poly.pdbx_seq_one_letter_code
_entity_poly.pdbx_strand_id
1 'polypeptide(L)' 'FIGERNFKEFLSQYLPAQSGDMVTLDGKKMGQHSGLMYYTIGQRHGLGIGGDGDPWFVVGKNLDDNVLYVEQGFHHDALY' A
#
# COMPACT_ATOMS: atom_id res chain seq x y z
N PHE A 1 5.36 -10.63 -19.25
CA PHE A 1 6.54 -10.39 -18.38
C PHE A 1 7.19 -9.09 -18.84
N ILE A 2 7.55 -8.16 -17.93
CA ILE A 2 7.94 -6.77 -18.29
C ILE A 2 9.47 -6.54 -18.41
N GLY A 3 10.30 -7.56 -18.16
CA GLY A 3 11.76 -7.47 -18.12
C GLY A 3 12.31 -6.83 -16.83
N GLU A 4 13.63 -6.58 -16.76
CA GLU A 4 14.26 -5.83 -15.66
C GLU A 4 14.00 -4.33 -15.82
N ARG A 5 12.86 -3.86 -15.33
CA ARG A 5 12.47 -2.43 -15.35
C ARG A 5 11.82 -2.04 -14.02
N ASN A 6 11.88 -0.76 -13.68
CA ASN A 6 11.13 -0.24 -12.54
C ASN A 6 9.62 -0.38 -12.79
N PHE A 7 8.95 -1.22 -11.99
CA PHE A 7 7.54 -1.56 -12.16
C PHE A 7 6.63 -0.33 -12.07
N LYS A 8 6.95 0.61 -11.16
CA LYS A 8 6.17 1.83 -10.95
C LYS A 8 6.24 2.74 -12.18
N GLU A 9 7.45 2.95 -12.70
CA GLU A 9 7.65 3.75 -13.91
C GLU A 9 6.94 3.11 -15.11
N PHE A 10 7.05 1.79 -15.27
CA PHE A 10 6.38 1.07 -16.34
C PHE A 10 4.86 1.27 -16.31
N LEU A 11 4.21 1.03 -15.17
CA LEU A 11 2.75 1.15 -15.07
C LEU A 11 2.27 2.60 -15.24
N SER A 12 3.04 3.59 -14.78
CA SER A 12 2.67 5.01 -14.93
C SER A 12 2.53 5.48 -16.37
N GLN A 13 3.11 4.74 -17.34
CA GLN A 13 2.96 5.03 -18.77
C GLN A 13 1.58 4.62 -19.32
N TYR A 14 0.87 3.74 -18.62
CA TYR A 14 -0.40 3.16 -19.08
C TYR A 14 -1.59 3.52 -18.19
N LEU A 15 -1.36 3.78 -16.90
CA LEU A 15 -2.41 4.11 -15.94
C LEU A 15 -2.05 5.40 -15.20
N PRO A 16 -2.97 6.39 -15.14
CA PRO A 16 -2.75 7.56 -14.31
C PRO A 16 -2.66 7.13 -12.84
N ALA A 17 -1.58 7.55 -12.19
CA ALA A 17 -1.39 7.35 -10.76
C ALA A 17 -2.37 8.23 -9.99
N GLN A 18 -3.28 7.62 -9.23
CA GLN A 18 -4.21 8.35 -8.37
C GLN A 18 -3.73 8.27 -6.91
N SER A 19 -3.19 9.38 -6.40
CA SER A 19 -2.77 9.45 -5.00
C SER A 19 -3.97 9.36 -4.07
N GLY A 20 -3.82 8.65 -2.96
CA GLY A 20 -4.87 8.40 -1.98
C GLY A 20 -4.29 8.20 -0.59
N ASP A 21 -5.16 8.02 0.40
CA ASP A 21 -4.76 7.94 1.79
C ASP A 21 -4.37 6.50 2.19
N MET A 22 -3.34 6.39 3.03
CA MET A 22 -3.03 5.17 3.76
C MET A 22 -3.63 5.26 5.15
N VAL A 23 -4.45 4.30 5.53
CA VAL A 23 -5.24 4.32 6.76
C VAL A 23 -5.19 2.94 7.43
N THR A 24 -5.14 2.88 8.75
CA THR A 24 -5.38 1.65 9.51
C THR A 24 -6.87 1.24 9.48
N LEU A 25 -7.17 0.02 9.89
CA LEU A 25 -8.54 -0.47 10.00
C LEU A 25 -9.35 0.27 11.08
N ASP A 26 -8.67 0.85 12.08
CA ASP A 26 -9.29 1.72 13.09
C ASP A 26 -9.50 3.18 12.62
N GLY A 27 -9.12 3.50 11.38
CA GLY A 27 -9.35 4.81 10.76
C GLY A 27 -8.23 5.83 10.98
N LYS A 28 -7.12 5.47 11.61
CA LYS A 28 -5.95 6.36 11.75
C LYS A 28 -5.23 6.53 10.41
N LYS A 29 -5.09 7.78 9.98
CA LYS A 29 -4.32 8.14 8.79
C LYS A 29 -2.81 7.99 9.05
N MET A 30 -2.15 7.20 8.21
CA MET A 30 -0.73 6.87 8.30
C MET A 30 0.13 7.54 7.23
N GLY A 31 -0.48 8.04 6.16
CA GLY A 31 0.23 8.74 5.09
C GLY A 31 -0.56 8.78 3.78
N GLN A 32 0.15 8.90 2.67
CA GLN A 32 -0.41 8.82 1.32
C GLN A 32 0.31 7.80 0.46
N HIS A 33 -0.43 7.12 -0.41
CA HIS A 33 0.09 6.20 -1.40
C HIS A 33 0.13 6.85 -2.79
N SER A 34 1.09 6.46 -3.64
CA SER A 34 1.16 6.99 -5.01
C SER A 34 0.14 6.38 -5.98
N GLY A 35 -0.65 5.39 -5.54
CA GLY A 35 -1.68 4.73 -6.34
C GLY A 35 -1.82 3.26 -5.99
N LEU A 36 -3.05 2.78 -5.84
CA LEU A 36 -3.35 1.43 -5.35
C LEU A 36 -2.75 0.31 -6.21
N MET A 37 -2.51 0.57 -7.51
CA MET A 37 -1.91 -0.40 -8.43
C MET A 37 -0.44 -0.74 -8.10
N TYR A 38 0.25 0.11 -7.32
CA TYR A 38 1.67 -0.09 -6.98
C TYR A 38 1.88 -0.94 -5.72
N TYR A 39 0.80 -1.39 -5.09
CA TYR A 39 0.84 -2.13 -3.84
C TYR A 39 0.28 -3.53 -4.01
N THR A 40 0.66 -4.47 -3.15
CA THR A 40 0.09 -5.83 -3.09
C THR A 40 -0.31 -6.12 -1.65
N ILE A 41 -1.40 -6.87 -1.41
CA ILE A 41 -1.74 -7.31 -0.05
C ILE A 41 -0.57 -8.15 0.51
N GLY A 42 -0.20 -7.91 1.78
CA GLY A 42 0.98 -8.47 2.42
C GLY A 42 2.30 -7.75 2.12
N GLN A 43 2.30 -6.68 1.31
CA GLN A 43 3.50 -5.91 1.04
C GLN A 43 3.97 -5.15 2.28
N ARG A 44 5.25 -5.32 2.64
CA ARG A 44 5.94 -4.60 3.73
C ARG A 44 6.68 -3.35 3.26
N HIS A 45 7.41 -3.47 2.16
CA HIS A 45 8.35 -2.43 1.71
C HIS A 45 7.64 -1.34 0.89
N GLY A 46 8.21 -0.13 0.87
CA GLY A 46 7.71 0.97 0.01
C GLY A 46 6.45 1.69 0.53
N LEU A 47 6.06 1.46 1.79
CA LEU A 47 4.96 2.19 2.43
C LEU A 47 5.37 3.58 2.92
N GLY A 48 6.67 3.81 3.19
CA GLY A 48 7.14 5.10 3.72
C GLY A 48 6.63 5.41 5.13
N ILE A 49 6.09 4.41 5.83
CA ILE A 49 5.61 4.52 7.21
C ILE A 49 6.76 4.12 8.14
N GLY A 50 7.19 5.06 8.98
CA GLY A 50 8.19 4.86 10.03
C GLY A 50 7.60 5.02 11.42
N GLY A 51 8.37 4.67 12.45
CA GLY A 51 7.97 4.74 13.84
C GLY A 51 8.41 3.50 14.62
N ASP A 52 8.24 3.54 15.94
CA ASP A 52 8.52 2.41 16.82
C ASP A 52 7.45 1.30 16.67
N GLY A 53 7.86 0.05 16.92
CA GLY A 53 6.98 -1.11 16.89
C GLY A 53 7.22 -2.05 15.70
N ASP A 54 6.22 -2.87 15.42
CA ASP A 54 6.31 -3.91 14.40
C ASP A 54 6.26 -3.36 12.96
N PRO A 55 6.76 -4.12 11.97
CA PRO A 55 6.67 -3.72 10.57
C PRO A 55 5.22 -3.53 10.10
N TRP A 56 5.03 -2.57 9.21
CA TRP A 56 3.76 -2.30 8.55
C TRP A 56 3.56 -3.14 7.30
N PHE A 57 2.32 -3.55 7.05
CA PHE A 57 1.91 -4.35 5.91
C PHE A 57 0.65 -3.76 5.28
N VAL A 58 0.50 -3.93 3.97
CA VAL A 58 -0.78 -3.71 3.29
C VAL A 58 -1.73 -4.84 3.65
N VAL A 59 -2.89 -4.52 4.21
CA VAL A 59 -3.92 -5.51 4.57
C VAL A 59 -5.18 -5.40 3.72
N GLY A 60 -5.36 -4.29 2.98
CA GLY A 60 -6.55 -4.11 2.16
C GLY A 60 -6.42 -2.97 1.17
N LYS A 61 -7.35 -2.92 0.22
CA LYS A 61 -7.51 -1.82 -0.74
C LYS A 61 -8.99 -1.53 -0.91
N ASN A 62 -9.35 -0.25 -0.87
CA ASN A 62 -10.67 0.22 -1.22
C ASN A 62 -10.53 1.07 -2.50
N LEU A 63 -11.05 0.54 -3.61
CA LEU A 63 -10.99 1.19 -4.92
C LEU A 63 -11.96 2.35 -5.04
N ASP A 64 -13.12 2.26 -4.39
CA ASP A 64 -14.17 3.27 -4.46
C ASP A 64 -13.75 4.55 -3.73
N ASP A 65 -13.12 4.40 -2.57
CA ASP A 65 -12.64 5.52 -1.74
C ASP A 65 -11.16 5.88 -1.99
N ASN A 66 -10.47 5.12 -2.84
CA ASN A 66 -9.02 5.25 -3.10
C ASN A 66 -8.19 5.25 -1.80
N VAL A 67 -8.40 4.22 -0.97
CA VAL A 67 -7.74 4.03 0.33
C VAL A 67 -6.93 2.73 0.34
N LEU A 68 -5.69 2.81 0.85
CA LEU A 68 -4.84 1.65 1.12
C LEU A 68 -4.86 1.36 2.62
N TYR A 69 -5.35 0.17 2.99
CA TYR A 69 -5.36 -0.25 4.39
C TYR A 69 -4.01 -0.84 4.81
N VAL A 70 -3.50 -0.40 5.94
CA VAL A 70 -2.19 -0.82 6.49
C VAL A 70 -2.29 -1.16 7.97
N GLU A 71 -1.60 -2.22 8.41
CA GLU A 71 -1.54 -2.61 9.83
C GLU A 71 -0.14 -3.09 10.21
N GLN A 72 0.13 -3.09 11.51
CA GLN A 72 1.37 -3.65 12.07
C GLN A 72 1.23 -5.16 12.34
N GLY A 73 2.35 -5.87 12.18
CA GLY A 73 2.48 -7.28 12.56
C GLY A 73 2.26 -8.27 11.41
N PHE A 74 3.15 -9.25 11.31
CA PHE A 74 3.11 -10.25 10.22
C PHE A 74 1.94 -11.24 10.36
N HIS A 75 1.44 -11.45 11.58
CA HIS A 75 0.33 -12.36 11.88
C HIS A 75 -0.99 -11.62 12.10
N HIS A 76 -1.15 -10.42 11.54
CA HIS A 76 -2.40 -9.70 11.65
C HIS A 76 -3.54 -10.48 10.98
N ASP A 77 -4.68 -10.63 11.65
CA ASP A 77 -5.80 -11.46 11.17
C ASP A 77 -6.25 -11.08 9.75
N ALA A 78 -6.21 -9.79 9.42
CA ALA A 78 -6.55 -9.28 8.08
C ALA A 78 -5.61 -9.72 6.93
N LEU A 79 -4.52 -10.43 7.22
CA LEU A 79 -3.62 -11.01 6.22
C LEU A 79 -3.95 -12.48 5.86
N TYR A 80 -4.91 -13.10 6.55
CA TYR A 80 -5.37 -14.48 6.33
C TYR A 80 -6.82 -14.52 5.82
#